data_AF-A0A9D9ICD5-F1
#
_entry.id   AF-A0A9D9ICD5-F1
#
_cell.length_a   1.000
_cell.length_b   1.000
_cell.length_c   1.000
_cell.angle_alpha   90.00
_cell.angle_beta   90.00
_cell.angle_gamma   90.00
#
_symmetry.space_group_name_H-M   'P 1'
#
loop_
_entity.id
_entity.type
_entity.pdbx_description
1 polymer ?
#
loop_
_entity_poly.entity_id
_entity_poly.type
_entity_poly.pdbx_seq_one_letter_code
_entity_poly.pdbx_strand_id
1 'polypeptide(L)'
;MNVYIYTLGCRLNQAESEAIADSFSKAGFPLTSSTDADLVIVNSCTVTTKAEQKARRMIRLFAKHAEVIVTGCYAELNKEEVTSLSDKVT
;
A
#
# COMPACT_ATOMS: atom_id res chain seq x y z
N MET A 1 2.71 6.03 16.08
CA MET A 1 2.90 5.46 14.73
C MET A 1 1.56 5.52 14.02
N ASN A 2 1.44 6.38 13.02
CA ASN A 2 0.22 6.58 12.25
C ASN A 2 0.32 5.83 10.91
N VAL A 3 -0.80 5.28 10.45
CA VAL A 3 -0.83 4.44 9.24
C VAL A 3 -1.71 5.09 8.17
N TYR A 4 -1.20 5.19 6.95
CA TYR A 4 -1.96 5.63 5.78
C TYR A 4 -2.19 4.44 4.84
N ILE A 5 -3.42 4.25 4.39
CA ILE A 5 -3.78 3.16 3.46
C ILE A 5 -4.14 3.76 2.10
N TYR A 6 -3.39 3.36 1.08
CA TYR A 6 -3.62 3.71 -0.31
C TYR A 6 -4.15 2.50 -1.08
N THR A 7 -5.43 2.58 -1.47
CA THR A 7 -6.11 1.49 -2.18
C THR A 7 -6.17 1.77 -3.68
N LEU A 8 -5.71 0.81 -4.48
CA LEU A 8 -5.77 0.80 -5.93
C LEU A 8 -6.40 -0.50 -6.43
N GLY A 9 -7.62 -0.45 -6.97
CA GLY A 9 -8.19 -1.63 -7.60
C GLY A 9 -9.70 -1.66 -7.57
N CYS A 10 -10.24 -2.86 -7.36
CA CYS A 10 -11.66 -3.13 -7.42
C CYS A 10 -12.32 -3.05 -6.03
N ARG A 11 -13.59 -3.51 -5.95
CA ARG A 11 -14.33 -3.56 -4.69
C ARG A 11 -13.70 -4.48 -3.65
N LEU A 12 -13.03 -5.56 -4.09
CA LEU A 12 -12.33 -6.47 -3.18
C LEU A 12 -11.20 -5.74 -2.44
N ASN A 13 -10.38 -4.95 -3.15
CA ASN A 13 -9.30 -4.18 -2.52
C ASN A 13 -9.84 -3.16 -1.51
N GLN A 14 -11.03 -2.59 -1.74
CA GLN A 14 -11.65 -1.70 -0.75
C GLN A 14 -12.04 -2.45 0.52
N ALA A 15 -12.70 -3.60 0.39
CA ALA A 15 -13.07 -4.44 1.54
C ALA A 15 -11.84 -4.92 2.33
N GLU A 16 -10.78 -5.33 1.64
CA GLU A 16 -9.51 -5.71 2.28
C GLU A 16 -8.88 -4.52 3.01
N SER A 17 -8.85 -3.34 2.39
CA SER A 17 -8.30 -2.15 3.02
C SER A 17 -9.09 -1.71 4.26
N GLU A 18 -10.41 -1.90 4.27
CA GLU A 18 -11.26 -1.68 5.46
C GLU A 18 -10.94 -2.68 6.58
N ALA A 19 -10.74 -3.96 6.25
CA ALA A 19 -10.34 -4.97 7.23
C ALA A 19 -8.94 -4.71 7.80
N ILE A 20 -8.00 -4.25 6.95
CA ILE A 20 -6.66 -3.83 7.35
C ILE A 20 -6.77 -2.61 8.27
N ALA A 21 -7.55 -1.60 7.88
CA ALA A 21 -7.82 -0.40 8.66
C ALA A 21 -8.30 -0.74 10.08
N ASP A 22 -9.32 -1.60 10.18
CA ASP A 22 -9.89 -2.02 11.46
C ASP A 22 -8.86 -2.79 12.32
N SER A 23 -8.06 -3.65 11.70
CA SER A 23 -6.99 -4.39 12.39
C SER A 23 -5.92 -3.46 12.98
N PHE A 24 -5.46 -2.46 12.21
CA PHE A 24 -4.50 -1.47 12.71
C PHE A 24 -5.09 -0.61 13.83
N SER A 25 -6.35 -0.18 13.69
CA SER A 25 -7.03 0.59 14.72
C SER A 25 -7.13 -0.21 16.04
N LYS A 26 -7.52 -1.49 15.97
CA LYS A 26 -7.58 -2.40 17.13
C LYS A 26 -6.22 -2.65 17.77
N ALA A 27 -5.15 -2.63 16.98
CA ALA A 27 -3.78 -2.77 17.47
C ALA A 27 -3.20 -1.46 18.07
N GLY A 28 -3.97 -0.37 18.10
CA GLY A 28 -3.55 0.92 18.66
C GLY A 28 -2.76 1.80 17.69
N PHE A 29 -2.79 1.49 16.39
CA PHE A 29 -2.18 2.31 15.34
C PHE A 29 -3.28 3.10 14.61
N PRO A 30 -3.46 4.39 14.92
CA PRO A 30 -4.52 5.18 14.32
C PRO A 30 -4.26 5.40 12.83
N LEU A 31 -5.35 5.37 12.06
CA LEU A 31 -5.32 5.70 10.64
C LEU A 31 -5.29 7.20 10.45
N THR A 32 -4.50 7.65 9.49
CA THR A 32 -4.44 9.04 9.07
C THR A 32 -4.91 9.18 7.62
N SER A 33 -5.50 10.32 7.30
CA SER A 33 -5.77 10.72 5.91
C SER A 33 -4.57 11.43 5.27
N SER A 34 -3.54 11.73 6.04
CA SER A 34 -2.31 12.35 5.55
C SER A 34 -1.40 11.32 4.90
N THR A 35 -0.81 11.68 3.76
CA THR A 35 0.26 10.89 3.13
C THR A 35 1.59 10.99 3.89
N ASP A 36 1.69 11.92 4.84
CA ASP A 36 2.80 12.05 5.79
C ASP A 36 2.49 11.17 7.01
N ALA A 37 2.68 9.87 6.83
CA ALA A 37 2.44 8.83 7.83
C ALA A 37 3.74 8.06 8.07
N ASP A 38 3.88 7.46 9.25
CA ASP A 38 5.05 6.65 9.59
C ASP A 38 5.11 5.37 8.72
N LEU A 39 3.93 4.82 8.41
CA LEU A 39 3.75 3.62 7.59
C LEU A 39 2.68 3.87 6.52
N VAL A 40 2.99 3.49 5.28
CA VAL A 40 2.06 3.53 4.15
C VAL A 40 1.78 2.12 3.65
N ILE A 41 0.51 1.74 3.57
CA ILE A 41 0.07 0.46 3.00
C ILE A 41 -0.50 0.72 1.62
N VAL A 42 0.09 0.13 0.59
CA VAL A 42 -0.39 0.18 -0.78
C VAL A 42 -1.08 -1.14 -1.11
N ASN A 43 -2.41 -1.18 -1.05
CA ASN A 43 -3.19 -2.32 -1.53
C ASN A 43 -3.49 -2.15 -3.02
N SER A 44 -2.87 -2.95 -3.90
CA SER A 44 -2.97 -2.81 -5.35
C SER A 44 -3.41 -4.07 -6.08
N CYS A 45 -4.25 -3.87 -7.10
CA CYS A 45 -4.57 -4.87 -8.11
C CYS A 45 -3.57 -4.85 -9.28
N THR A 46 -3.48 -5.94 -10.04
CA THR A 46 -2.61 -6.13 -11.23
C THR A 46 -3.41 -6.22 -12.54
N VAL A 47 -4.75 -6.18 -12.49
CA VAL A 47 -5.63 -6.48 -13.65
C VAL A 47 -5.36 -5.63 -14.90
N THR A 48 -4.70 -4.48 -14.77
CA THR A 48 -4.27 -3.69 -15.93
C THR A 48 -2.87 -3.14 -15.72
N THR A 49 -2.10 -3.05 -16.80
CA THR A 49 -0.78 -2.39 -16.83
C THR A 49 -0.84 -0.93 -16.37
N LYS A 50 -1.96 -0.24 -16.56
CA LYS A 50 -2.16 1.13 -16.03
C LYS A 50 -2.25 1.15 -14.51
N ALA A 51 -2.92 0.16 -13.91
CA ALA A 51 -3.00 0.03 -12.45
C ALA A 51 -1.60 -0.20 -11.86
N GLU A 52 -0.81 -1.10 -12.46
CA GLU A 52 0.56 -1.37 -12.05
C GLU A 52 1.47 -0.15 -12.18
N GLN A 53 1.42 0.56 -13.31
CA GLN A 53 2.19 1.79 -13.50
C GLN A 53 1.85 2.84 -12.42
N LYS A 54 0.57 2.97 -12.08
CA LYS A 54 0.12 3.87 -11.02
C LYS A 54 0.62 3.39 -9.64
N ALA A 55 0.52 2.09 -9.36
CA ALA A 55 1.02 1.51 -8.12
C ALA A 55 2.53 1.78 -7.94
N ARG A 56 3.36 1.45 -8.95
CA ARG A 56 4.80 1.71 -8.93
C ARG A 56 5.14 3.18 -8.69
N ARG A 57 4.43 4.08 -9.36
CA ARG A 57 4.64 5.53 -9.17
C ARG A 57 4.35 5.96 -7.74
N MET A 58 3.25 5.47 -7.16
CA MET A 58 2.84 5.82 -5.80
C MET A 58 3.77 5.19 -4.75
N ILE A 59 4.16 3.92 -4.92
CA ILE A 59 5.13 3.24 -4.05
C ILE A 59 6.44 4.05 -3.97
N ARG A 60 7.00 4.43 -5.13
CA ARG A 60 8.22 5.26 -5.18
C ARG A 60 8.03 6.65 -4.57
N LEU A 61 6.83 7.20 -4.61
CA LEU A 61 6.55 8.49 -4.00
C LEU A 61 6.52 8.37 -2.48
N PHE A 62 5.82 7.36 -1.96
CA PHE A 62 5.68 7.12 -0.52
C PHE A 62 6.98 6.69 0.14
N ALA A 63 7.77 5.84 -0.53
CA ALA A 63 9.06 5.36 -0.02
C ALA A 63 10.11 6.48 0.15
N LYS A 64 9.87 7.69 -0.36
CA LYS A 64 10.76 8.84 -0.10
C LYS A 64 10.72 9.28 1.36
N HIS A 65 9.58 9.14 2.03
CA HIS A 65 9.33 9.73 3.35
C HIS A 65 8.76 8.76 4.38
N ALA A 66 8.31 7.57 3.97
CA ALA A 66 7.73 6.56 4.87
C ALA A 66 8.22 5.14 4.56
N GLU A 67 8.03 4.22 5.50
CA GLU A 67 8.07 2.78 5.22
C GLU A 67 6.82 2.38 4.43
N VAL A 68 6.98 1.50 3.44
CA VAL A 68 5.89 1.12 2.53
C VAL A 68 5.69 -0.39 2.56
N ILE A 69 4.48 -0.82 2.89
CA ILE A 69 4.04 -2.20 2.74
C ILE A 69 3.16 -2.28 1.49
N VAL A 70 3.46 -3.20 0.58
CA VAL A 70 2.64 -3.41 -0.62
C VAL A 70 1.88 -4.72 -0.49
N THR A 71 0.58 -4.68 -0.73
CA THR A 71 -0.31 -5.84 -0.63
C THR A 71 -1.28 -5.90 -1.82
N GLY A 72 -2.07 -6.97 -1.88
CA GLY A 72 -2.97 -7.28 -2.99
C GLY A 72 -2.28 -8.01 -4.14
N CYS A 73 -3.05 -8.26 -5.21
CA CYS A 73 -2.61 -9.11 -6.33
C CYS A 73 -1.30 -8.64 -6.99
N TYR A 74 -1.01 -7.34 -6.98
CA TYR A 74 0.24 -6.83 -7.54
C TYR A 74 1.47 -7.25 -6.72
N ALA A 75 1.37 -7.24 -5.38
CA ALA A 75 2.46 -7.68 -4.51
C ALA A 75 2.77 -9.17 -4.68
N GLU A 76 1.73 -9.99 -4.87
CA GLU A 76 1.89 -11.43 -5.04
C GLU A 76 2.51 -11.82 -6.38
N LEU A 77 2.05 -11.22 -7.48
CA LEU A 77 2.49 -11.58 -8.83
C LEU A 77 3.82 -10.91 -9.23
N ASN A 78 4.12 -9.74 -8.66
CA ASN A 78 5.28 -8.93 -9.06
C ASN A 78 6.21 -8.66 -7.87
N LYS A 79 6.31 -9.62 -6.93
CA LYS A 79 7.09 -9.47 -5.70
C LYS A 79 8.50 -8.94 -5.92
N GLU A 80 9.26 -9.54 -6.83
CA GLU A 80 10.64 -9.12 -7.14
C GLU A 80 10.69 -7.67 -7.65
N GLU A 81 9.77 -7.31 -8.56
CA GLU A 81 9.67 -5.95 -9.08
C GLU A 81 9.37 -4.98 -7.95
N VAL A 82 8.39 -5.27 -7.11
CA VAL A 82 7.96 -4.43 -5.98
C VAL A 82 9.11 -4.19 -5.00
N THR A 83 9.80 -5.26 -4.57
CA THR A 83 10.95 -5.14 -3.65
C THR A 83 12.14 -4.40 -4.28
N SER A 84 12.27 -4.40 -5.61
CA SER A 84 13.32 -3.64 -6.31
C SER A 84 13.06 -2.14 -6.40
N LEU A 85 11.85 -1.67 -6.02
CA LEU A 85 11.48 -0.26 -6.18
C LEU A 85 12.15 0.67 -5.16
N SER A 86 12.44 0.18 -3.95
CA SER A 86 13.13 0.91 -2.88
C SER A 86 13.44 -0.01 -1.70
N ASP A 87 14.51 0.28 -0.95
CA ASP A 87 14.89 -0.46 0.26
C ASP A 87 13.89 -0.33 1.43
N LYS A 88 12.95 0.63 1.35
CA LYS A 88 11.88 0.84 2.34
C LYS A 88 10.56 0.14 1.96
N VAL A 89 10.61 -0.77 1.00
CA VAL A 89 9.43 -1.49 0.50
C VAL A 89 9.49 -2.93 1.00
N THR A 90 8.41 -3.36 1.65
CA THR A 90 8.20 -4.75 2.10
C THR A 90 6.95 -5.36 1.48
#